data_AF-A0A257MMA2-F1
#
_entry.id   AF-A0A257MMA2-F1
#
_cell.length_a   1.000
_cell.length_b   1.000
_cell.length_c   1.000
_cell.angle_alpha   90.00
_cell.angle_beta   90.00
_cell.angle_gamma   90.00
#
_symmetry.space_group_name_H-M   'P 1'
#
loop_
_entity.id
_entity.type
_entity.pdbx_description
1 polymer ?
#
loop_
_entity_poly.entity_id
_entity_poly.type
_entity_poly.pdbx_seq_one_letter_code
_entity_poly.pdbx_strand_id
1 'polypeptide(L)'
;MKLTKSQYLMLAIFASLLVILALPWDANNQEKNSLAGFIEKANLNSERSDEFKRMLAPISDVSSSDLLLDISEDSTRHIEDSIIIPYTNFIGDDDLPKSVLDIAQILGNAGISRNDSIVIYGECMPCGGGPAPATYIYWMLKCLGHENVSVLDGTIEDWAATGLPITNESTFRPHANYTPMLISDIIGSYDYVMSGKATIAPDHTPSSMQVLYPVPSIYPMIVCSKIAQ
;
A
#
# COMPACT_ATOMS: atom_id res chain seq x y z
N MET A 1 -25.21 -46.97 -3.85
CA MET A 1 -23.77 -46.64 -3.80
C MET A 1 -23.66 -45.13 -3.77
N LYS A 2 -23.19 -44.52 -2.67
CA LYS A 2 -23.08 -43.05 -2.55
C LYS A 2 -21.76 -42.59 -3.19
N LEU A 3 -21.83 -41.65 -4.11
CA LEU A 3 -20.66 -41.08 -4.79
C LEU A 3 -19.83 -40.27 -3.79
N THR A 4 -18.51 -40.29 -3.96
CA THR A 4 -17.57 -39.53 -3.13
C THR A 4 -17.52 -38.06 -3.56
N LYS A 5 -17.04 -37.15 -2.68
CA LYS A 5 -16.92 -35.72 -3.00
C LYS A 5 -16.08 -35.44 -4.27
N SER A 6 -15.08 -36.28 -4.59
CA SER A 6 -14.29 -36.12 -5.83
C SER A 6 -15.06 -36.54 -7.08
N GLN A 7 -16.00 -37.47 -6.97
CA GLN A 7 -16.87 -37.89 -8.07
C GLN A 7 -17.93 -36.82 -8.39
N TYR A 8 -18.41 -36.07 -7.39
CA TYR A 8 -19.25 -34.88 -7.61
C TYR A 8 -18.49 -33.74 -8.31
N LEU A 9 -17.21 -33.56 -7.97
CA LEU A 9 -16.37 -32.52 -8.56
C LEU A 9 -16.09 -32.78 -10.05
N MET A 10 -15.84 -34.04 -10.44
CA MET A 10 -15.69 -34.38 -11.86
C MET A 10 -16.99 -34.20 -12.65
N LEU A 11 -18.14 -34.58 -12.10
CA LEU A 11 -19.44 -34.40 -12.78
C LEU A 11 -19.80 -32.92 -12.96
N ALA A 12 -19.42 -32.04 -12.02
CA ALA A 12 -19.65 -30.60 -12.12
C ALA A 12 -18.79 -29.92 -13.21
N ILE A 13 -17.56 -30.42 -13.43
CA ILE A 13 -16.64 -29.91 -14.47
C ILE A 13 -17.10 -30.33 -15.88
N PHE A 14 -17.66 -31.54 -16.03
CA PHE A 14 -18.20 -31.99 -17.32
C PHE A 14 -19.52 -31.29 -17.69
N ALA A 15 -20.33 -30.89 -16.70
CA ALA A 15 -21.58 -30.18 -16.94
C ALA A 15 -21.37 -28.71 -17.39
N SER A 16 -20.30 -28.05 -16.92
CA SER A 16 -19.98 -26.67 -17.31
C SER A 16 -19.32 -26.57 -18.68
N LEU A 17 -18.60 -27.61 -19.14
CA LEU A 17 -18.04 -27.66 -20.49
C LEU A 17 -19.12 -27.80 -21.58
N LEU A 18 -20.24 -28.46 -21.29
CA LEU A 18 -21.34 -28.65 -22.26
C LEU A 18 -22.14 -27.37 -22.53
N VAL A 19 -22.19 -26.43 -21.58
CA VAL A 19 -22.93 -25.16 -21.73
C VAL A 19 -22.20 -24.20 -22.67
N ILE A 20 -20.86 -24.27 -22.73
CA ILE A 20 -20.04 -23.38 -23.58
C ILE A 20 -20.13 -23.78 -25.06
N LEU A 21 -20.42 -25.05 -25.38
CA LEU A 21 -20.52 -25.55 -26.76
C LEU A 21 -21.92 -25.44 -27.37
N ALA A 22 -22.92 -24.98 -26.63
CA ALA A 22 -24.33 -24.98 -27.04
C ALA A 22 -24.93 -23.58 -27.31
N LEU A 23 -24.15 -22.49 -27.20
CA LEU A 23 -24.64 -21.15 -27.51
C LEU A 23 -24.28 -20.74 -28.95
N PRO A 24 -25.24 -20.31 -29.78
CA PRO A 24 -24.96 -19.87 -31.15
C PRO A 24 -24.15 -18.56 -31.16
N TRP A 25 -23.07 -18.55 -31.93
CA TRP A 25 -22.16 -17.43 -32.15
C TRP A 25 -22.84 -16.34 -33.01
N ASP A 26 -23.08 -15.15 -32.45
CA ASP A 26 -23.57 -13.97 -33.18
C ASP A 26 -22.44 -12.95 -33.37
N ALA A 27 -22.06 -12.71 -34.63
CA ALA A 27 -20.91 -11.90 -35.02
C ALA A 27 -21.14 -10.37 -34.92
N ASN A 28 -22.37 -9.91 -34.69
CA ASN A 28 -22.72 -8.47 -34.70
C ASN A 28 -22.46 -7.73 -33.36
N ASN A 29 -21.98 -8.40 -32.31
CA ASN A 29 -21.76 -7.80 -30.99
C ASN A 29 -20.29 -7.42 -30.68
N GLN A 30 -19.38 -7.53 -31.66
CA GLN A 30 -17.96 -7.21 -31.47
C GLN A 30 -17.70 -5.71 -31.27
N GLU A 31 -18.45 -4.82 -31.93
CA GLU A 31 -18.20 -3.38 -31.86
C GLU A 31 -18.60 -2.78 -30.50
N LYS A 32 -19.69 -3.27 -29.90
CA LYS A 32 -20.22 -2.81 -28.60
C LYS A 32 -19.41 -3.27 -27.39
N ASN A 33 -18.61 -4.32 -27.56
CA ASN A 33 -17.73 -4.87 -26.52
C ASN A 33 -16.24 -4.60 -26.79
N SER A 34 -15.92 -3.76 -27.77
CA SER A 34 -14.54 -3.40 -28.04
C SER A 34 -13.99 -2.50 -26.92
N LEU A 35 -12.74 -2.75 -26.53
CA LEU A 35 -11.98 -1.91 -25.57
C LEU A 35 -12.03 -0.43 -25.95
N ALA A 36 -12.08 -0.10 -27.24
CA ALA A 36 -12.21 1.27 -27.73
C ALA A 36 -13.50 1.95 -27.27
N GLY A 37 -14.65 1.25 -27.31
CA GLY A 37 -15.93 1.78 -26.83
C GLY A 37 -16.03 1.92 -25.31
N PHE A 38 -15.24 1.14 -24.56
CA PHE A 38 -15.08 1.31 -23.11
C PHE A 38 -14.16 2.49 -22.77
N ILE A 39 -13.08 2.69 -23.53
CA ILE A 39 -12.12 3.80 -23.35
C ILE A 39 -12.76 5.15 -23.69
N GLU A 40 -13.62 5.23 -24.71
CA GLU A 40 -14.31 6.49 -25.08
C GLU A 40 -15.35 6.93 -24.04
N LYS A 41 -16.04 5.97 -23.40
CA LYS A 41 -16.93 6.24 -22.25
C LYS A 41 -16.17 6.56 -20.96
N ALA A 42 -15.02 5.93 -20.79
CA ALA A 42 -14.07 6.20 -19.72
C ALA A 42 -13.19 7.38 -20.10
N ASN A 43 -13.82 8.54 -20.35
CA ASN A 43 -13.19 9.85 -20.31
C ASN A 43 -12.76 10.14 -18.85
N LEU A 44 -11.95 9.24 -18.31
CA LEU A 44 -11.31 9.27 -17.01
C LEU A 44 -10.20 10.30 -17.17
N ASN A 45 -10.55 11.55 -16.90
CA ASN A 45 -9.59 12.41 -16.25
C ASN A 45 -9.16 11.65 -15.00
N SER A 46 -8.04 10.92 -15.08
CA SER A 46 -7.48 10.13 -13.99
C SER A 46 -6.84 11.09 -12.99
N GLU A 47 -7.64 12.02 -12.47
CA GLU A 47 -7.22 12.84 -11.37
C GLU A 47 -7.20 11.95 -10.13
N ARG A 48 -6.01 11.85 -9.52
CA ARG A 48 -5.86 11.20 -8.22
C ARG A 48 -6.81 11.87 -7.22
N SER A 49 -7.35 11.08 -6.29
CA SER A 49 -8.26 11.60 -5.27
C SER A 49 -7.58 12.72 -4.47
N ASP A 50 -8.38 13.67 -3.97
CA ASP A 50 -7.86 14.76 -3.12
C ASP A 50 -7.18 14.23 -1.86
N GLU A 51 -7.61 13.07 -1.37
CA GLU A 51 -6.98 12.38 -0.24
C GLU A 51 -5.58 11.88 -0.59
N PHE A 52 -5.40 11.29 -1.78
CA PHE A 52 -4.08 10.91 -2.26
C PHE A 52 -3.20 12.15 -2.51
N LYS A 53 -3.76 13.24 -3.05
CA LYS A 53 -3.03 14.50 -3.24
C LYS A 53 -2.55 15.08 -1.90
N ARG A 54 -3.33 14.94 -0.82
CA ARG A 54 -2.94 15.36 0.55
C ARG A 54 -1.90 14.47 1.21
N MET A 55 -1.74 13.22 0.73
CA MET A 55 -0.68 12.34 1.21
C MET A 55 0.69 12.83 0.77
N LEU A 56 0.78 13.45 -0.41
CA LEU A 56 2.04 13.90 -0.98
C LEU A 56 2.40 15.31 -0.47
N ALA A 57 3.64 15.49 -0.05
CA ALA A 57 4.23 16.76 0.34
C ALA A 57 5.23 17.20 -0.73
N PRO A 58 4.92 18.23 -1.54
CA PRO A 58 5.90 18.86 -2.42
C PRO A 58 7.14 19.30 -1.62
N ILE A 59 8.33 19.23 -2.24
CA ILE A 59 9.58 19.68 -1.60
C ILE A 59 9.47 21.12 -1.07
N SER A 60 8.73 21.99 -1.77
CA SER A 60 8.48 23.38 -1.35
C SER A 60 7.66 23.54 -0.09
N ASP A 61 6.91 22.50 0.29
CA ASP A 61 5.93 22.54 1.39
C ASP A 61 6.50 21.90 2.67
N VAL A 62 7.68 21.26 2.57
CA VAL A 62 8.40 20.71 3.72
C VAL A 62 8.97 21.86 4.57
N SER A 63 8.55 21.89 5.83
CA SER A 63 8.94 22.90 6.81
C SER A 63 10.13 22.43 7.67
N SER A 64 10.85 23.36 8.27
CA SER A 64 11.95 23.05 9.20
C SER A 64 11.48 22.37 10.50
N SER A 65 10.19 22.39 10.79
CA SER A 65 9.59 21.67 11.92
C SER A 65 9.24 20.21 11.60
N ASP A 66 9.25 19.83 10.33
CA ASP A 66 8.91 18.48 9.92
C ASP A 66 10.08 17.53 10.21
N LEU A 67 9.75 16.34 10.69
CA LEU A 67 10.69 15.25 10.85
C LEU A 67 10.74 14.47 9.55
N LEU A 68 11.89 14.51 8.89
CA LEU A 68 12.13 13.69 7.72
C LEU A 68 12.44 12.26 8.16
N LEU A 69 11.70 11.28 7.64
CA LEU A 69 11.90 9.86 7.92
C LEU A 69 12.40 9.15 6.66
N ASP A 70 13.68 8.78 6.67
CA ASP A 70 14.30 7.97 5.62
C ASP A 70 14.07 6.49 5.88
N ILE A 71 13.38 5.82 4.95
CA ILE A 71 13.05 4.39 5.04
C ILE A 71 13.94 3.50 4.17
N SER A 72 14.99 4.06 3.56
CA SER A 72 15.89 3.33 2.67
C SER A 72 16.76 2.34 3.45
N GLU A 73 16.94 1.12 2.91
CA GLU A 73 17.72 0.07 3.58
C GLU A 73 19.24 0.31 3.55
N ASP A 74 19.77 0.62 2.36
CA ASP A 74 21.21 0.67 2.10
C ASP A 74 21.67 2.03 1.53
N SER A 75 20.96 3.12 1.86
CA SER A 75 21.36 4.45 1.37
C SER A 75 22.63 4.94 2.07
N THR A 76 23.52 5.57 1.29
CA THR A 76 24.75 6.23 1.78
C THR A 76 24.62 7.75 1.86
N ARG A 77 23.47 8.27 1.41
CA ARG A 77 23.16 9.70 1.35
C ARG A 77 21.74 9.91 1.85
N HIS A 78 21.57 10.94 2.67
CA HIS A 78 20.32 11.26 3.34
C HIS A 78 20.04 12.75 3.19
N ILE A 79 18.78 13.13 3.33
CA ILE A 79 18.44 14.53 3.56
C ILE A 79 18.99 14.90 4.94
N GLU A 80 19.58 16.10 5.07
CA GLU A 80 20.09 16.59 6.35
C GLU A 80 19.00 16.56 7.44
N ASP A 81 19.40 16.26 8.68
CA ASP A 81 18.52 16.10 9.85
C ASP A 81 17.46 14.98 9.78
N SER A 82 17.48 14.16 8.72
CA SER A 82 16.57 13.01 8.62
C SER A 82 16.86 11.93 9.66
N ILE A 83 15.78 11.31 10.13
CA ILE A 83 15.77 10.13 10.99
C ILE A 83 15.79 8.91 10.08
N ILE A 84 16.76 8.02 10.26
CA ILE A 84 16.95 6.86 9.39
C ILE A 84 16.36 5.63 10.09
N ILE A 85 15.28 5.08 9.55
CA ILE A 85 14.68 3.81 9.99
C ILE A 85 14.32 3.00 8.74
N PRO A 86 15.19 2.07 8.31
CA PRO A 86 14.92 1.19 7.19
C PRO A 86 13.53 0.56 7.25
N TYR A 87 12.84 0.48 6.12
CA TYR A 87 11.50 -0.11 6.01
C TYR A 87 11.42 -1.51 6.67
N THR A 88 12.46 -2.32 6.49
CA THR A 88 12.57 -3.67 7.06
C THR A 88 12.55 -3.69 8.59
N ASN A 89 12.89 -2.59 9.26
CA ASN A 89 12.77 -2.51 10.71
C ASN A 89 11.31 -2.59 11.19
N PHE A 90 10.34 -2.30 10.34
CA PHE A 90 8.91 -2.41 10.67
C PHE A 90 8.31 -3.78 10.36
N ILE A 91 9.09 -4.67 9.74
CA ILE A 91 8.67 -6.01 9.31
C ILE A 91 9.35 -7.07 10.20
N GLY A 92 8.59 -8.08 10.62
CA GLY A 92 9.05 -9.22 11.40
C GLY A 92 9.67 -10.31 10.53
N ASP A 93 10.26 -11.32 11.17
CA ASP A 93 10.91 -12.45 10.49
C ASP A 93 9.94 -13.34 9.68
N ASP A 94 8.64 -13.16 9.90
CA ASP A 94 7.54 -13.84 9.20
C ASP A 94 6.99 -13.05 8.01
N ASP A 95 7.71 -11.99 7.59
CA ASP A 95 7.31 -11.04 6.56
C ASP A 95 6.01 -10.27 6.88
N LEU A 96 5.56 -10.31 8.13
CA LEU A 96 4.40 -9.56 8.62
C LEU A 96 4.83 -8.27 9.33
N PRO A 97 3.93 -7.28 9.45
CA PRO A 97 4.23 -6.08 10.22
C PRO A 97 4.46 -6.43 11.68
N LYS A 98 5.46 -5.81 12.31
CA LYS A 98 5.71 -5.95 13.75
C LYS A 98 4.49 -5.53 14.56
N SER A 99 4.46 -5.97 15.82
CA SER A 99 3.37 -5.60 16.72
C SER A 99 3.30 -4.08 16.91
N VAL A 100 2.11 -3.57 17.23
CA VAL A 100 1.88 -2.15 17.51
C VAL A 100 2.83 -1.62 18.59
N LEU A 101 3.14 -2.44 19.59
CA LEU A 101 4.04 -2.06 20.68
C LEU A 101 5.50 -1.98 20.21
N ASP A 102 5.94 -2.92 19.36
CA ASP A 102 7.30 -2.89 18.81
C ASP A 102 7.49 -1.69 17.88
N ILE A 103 6.50 -1.40 17.02
CA ILE A 103 6.54 -0.22 16.15
C ILE A 103 6.57 1.07 17.00
N ALA A 104 5.75 1.16 18.04
CA ALA A 104 5.78 2.29 18.96
C ALA A 104 7.15 2.44 19.64
N GLN A 105 7.77 1.33 20.05
CA GLN A 105 9.11 1.34 20.64
C GLN A 105 10.18 1.81 19.64
N ILE A 106 10.11 1.36 18.38
CA ILE A 106 11.03 1.78 17.30
C ILE A 106 10.94 3.30 17.10
N LEU A 107 9.72 3.83 16.95
CA LEU A 107 9.48 5.25 16.74
C LEU A 107 9.92 6.09 17.95
N GLY A 108 9.54 5.68 19.16
CA GLY A 108 9.93 6.37 20.39
C GLY A 108 11.45 6.37 20.61
N ASN A 109 12.11 5.26 20.26
CA ASN A 109 13.57 5.17 20.33
C ASN A 109 14.28 6.11 19.35
N ALA A 110 13.66 6.38 18.21
CA ALA A 110 14.14 7.35 17.24
C ALA A 110 13.78 8.81 17.60
N GLY A 111 13.18 9.04 18.77
CA GLY A 111 12.78 10.38 19.21
C GLY A 111 11.56 10.93 18.50
N ILE A 112 10.70 10.05 17.99
CA ILE A 112 9.43 10.38 17.34
C ILE A 112 8.28 10.18 18.33
N SER A 113 7.43 11.19 18.43
CA SER A 113 6.14 11.17 19.12
C SER A 113 4.98 11.15 18.12
N ARG A 114 3.78 10.76 18.56
CA ARG A 114 2.60 10.70 17.68
C ARG A 114 2.12 12.07 17.17
N ASN A 115 2.55 13.15 17.83
CA ASN A 115 2.12 14.51 17.51
C ASN A 115 3.12 15.24 16.59
N ASP A 116 4.29 14.65 16.34
CA ASP A 116 5.26 15.24 15.44
C ASP A 116 4.69 15.29 14.01
N SER A 117 5.19 16.22 13.21
CA SER A 117 4.93 16.23 11.78
C SER A 117 5.98 15.37 11.09
N ILE A 118 5.58 14.38 10.29
CA ILE A 118 6.51 13.45 9.63
C ILE A 118 6.34 13.52 8.12
N VAL A 119 7.46 13.70 7.41
CA VAL A 119 7.57 13.56 5.96
C VAL A 119 8.42 12.33 5.66
N ILE A 120 7.79 11.29 5.12
CA ILE A 120 8.45 10.02 4.80
C ILE A 120 9.04 10.11 3.39
N TYR A 121 10.28 9.66 3.23
CA TYR A 121 10.90 9.50 1.92
C TYR A 121 11.78 8.25 1.89
N GLY A 122 12.24 7.90 0.69
CA GLY A 122 13.14 6.77 0.46
C GLY A 122 12.47 5.63 -0.30
N GLU A 123 13.29 4.70 -0.76
CA GLU A 123 12.89 3.60 -1.64
C GLU A 123 13.35 2.25 -1.09
N CYS A 124 12.57 1.19 -1.33
CA CYS A 124 13.04 -0.19 -1.20
C CYS A 124 13.54 -0.66 -2.57
N MET A 125 14.85 -0.51 -2.81
CA MET A 125 15.48 -0.98 -4.04
C MET A 125 15.41 -2.51 -4.25
N PRO A 126 15.44 -3.39 -3.23
CA PRO A 126 15.22 -4.82 -3.46
C PRO A 126 13.74 -5.20 -3.70
N CYS A 127 12.77 -4.33 -3.38
CA CYS A 127 11.33 -4.60 -3.51
C CYS A 127 10.73 -4.19 -4.88
N GLY A 128 11.55 -3.77 -5.85
CA GLY A 128 11.09 -3.34 -7.18
C GLY A 128 11.01 -1.83 -7.41
N GLY A 129 11.47 -1.01 -6.45
CA GLY A 129 11.57 0.46 -6.57
C GLY A 129 10.22 1.20 -6.46
N GLY A 130 10.30 2.54 -6.33
CA GLY A 130 9.13 3.43 -6.25
C GLY A 130 8.59 3.70 -4.82
N PRO A 131 7.59 4.59 -4.67
CA PRO A 131 7.13 5.12 -3.38
C PRO A 131 6.29 4.14 -2.55
N ALA A 132 6.14 2.88 -2.99
CA ALA A 132 5.28 1.90 -2.35
C ALA A 132 5.65 1.65 -0.87
N PRO A 133 6.93 1.51 -0.48
CA PRO A 133 7.31 1.33 0.92
C PRO A 133 7.05 2.58 1.76
N ALA A 134 7.33 3.79 1.25
CA ALA A 134 7.02 5.03 1.95
C ALA A 134 5.50 5.22 2.16
N THR A 135 4.71 4.86 1.15
CA THR A 135 3.23 4.86 1.22
C THR A 135 2.72 3.82 2.22
N TYR A 136 3.37 2.66 2.30
CA TYR A 136 3.04 1.65 3.30
C TYR A 136 3.26 2.17 4.73
N ILE A 137 4.42 2.79 4.99
CA ILE A 137 4.73 3.40 6.29
C ILE A 137 3.77 4.55 6.61
N TYR A 138 3.37 5.36 5.61
CA TYR A 138 2.32 6.38 5.77
C TYR A 138 1.04 5.77 6.36
N TRP A 139 0.50 4.73 5.72
CA TRP A 139 -0.74 4.12 6.18
C TRP A 139 -0.58 3.39 7.51
N MET A 140 0.57 2.76 7.76
CA MET A 140 0.89 2.19 9.07
C MET A 140 0.81 3.27 10.17
N LEU A 141 1.39 4.45 9.94
CA LEU A 141 1.31 5.58 10.88
C LEU A 141 -0.12 6.10 11.01
N LYS A 142 -0.91 6.18 9.92
CA LYS A 142 -2.36 6.49 9.99
C LYS A 142 -3.10 5.49 10.88
N CYS A 143 -2.85 4.19 10.74
CA CYS A 143 -3.43 3.13 11.59
C CYS A 143 -3.08 3.29 13.07
N LEU A 144 -1.89 3.82 13.37
CA LEU A 144 -1.44 4.13 14.73
C LEU A 144 -1.97 5.48 15.26
N GLY A 145 -2.83 6.16 14.51
CA GLY A 145 -3.42 7.43 14.90
C GLY A 145 -2.47 8.61 14.80
N HIS A 146 -1.47 8.53 13.92
CA HIS A 146 -0.59 9.65 13.58
C HIS A 146 -1.32 10.56 12.59
N GLU A 147 -1.56 11.80 12.99
CA GLU A 147 -2.37 12.73 12.20
C GLU A 147 -1.53 13.42 11.12
N ASN A 148 -0.38 13.97 11.52
CA ASN A 148 0.51 14.80 10.69
C ASN A 148 1.58 13.94 10.03
N VAL A 149 1.20 13.18 9.01
CA VAL A 149 2.12 12.37 8.23
C VAL A 149 1.86 12.61 6.74
N SER A 150 2.93 12.67 5.95
CA SER A 150 2.91 12.77 4.49
C SER A 150 4.09 12.02 3.88
N VAL A 151 4.08 11.83 2.58
CA VAL A 151 5.17 11.24 1.77
C VAL A 151 5.75 12.32 0.89
N LEU A 152 7.08 12.45 0.83
CA LEU A 152 7.75 13.42 -0.03
C LEU A 152 7.37 13.17 -1.50
N ASP A 153 6.97 14.23 -2.20
CA ASP A 153 6.73 14.20 -3.65
C ASP A 153 8.05 14.45 -4.38
N GLY A 154 8.83 13.38 -4.53
CA GLY A 154 10.13 13.39 -5.20
C GLY A 154 11.15 12.49 -4.53
N THR A 155 12.35 12.44 -5.09
CA THR A 155 13.47 11.68 -4.55
C THR A 155 14.48 12.58 -3.81
N ILE A 156 15.50 11.97 -3.20
CA ILE A 156 16.63 12.71 -2.62
C ILE A 156 17.42 13.49 -3.70
N GLU A 157 17.43 13.01 -4.95
CA GLU A 157 18.02 13.73 -6.07
C GLU A 157 17.22 14.99 -6.40
N ASP A 158 15.88 14.91 -6.40
CA ASP A 158 15.01 16.08 -6.59
C ASP A 158 15.23 17.10 -5.46
N TRP A 159 15.32 16.64 -4.21
CA TRP A 159 15.66 17.47 -3.05
C TRP A 159 16.99 18.20 -3.26
N ALA A 160 18.05 17.47 -3.60
CA ALA A 160 19.37 18.05 -3.85
C ALA A 160 19.37 19.03 -5.05
N ALA A 161 18.57 18.76 -6.09
CA ALA A 161 18.45 19.62 -7.27
C ALA A 161 17.82 20.98 -6.95
N THR A 162 17.03 21.09 -5.87
CA THR A 162 16.53 22.38 -5.37
C THR A 162 17.58 23.19 -4.59
N GLY A 163 18.78 22.64 -4.40
CA GLY A 163 19.86 23.28 -3.64
C GLY A 163 19.76 23.09 -2.12
N LEU A 164 18.88 22.21 -1.66
CA LEU A 164 18.74 21.86 -0.24
C LEU A 164 19.82 20.85 0.19
N PRO A 165 20.20 20.85 1.49
CA PRO A 165 21.33 20.08 1.97
C PRO A 165 21.04 18.58 2.03
N ILE A 166 22.12 17.80 1.83
CA ILE A 166 22.19 16.35 1.96
C ILE A 166 23.45 15.99 2.75
N THR A 167 23.43 14.85 3.42
CA THR A 167 24.52 14.39 4.28
C THR A 167 24.75 12.89 4.16
N ASN A 168 25.92 12.45 4.60
CA ASN A 168 26.25 11.03 4.79
C ASN A 168 26.29 10.65 6.29
N GLU A 169 25.93 11.58 7.17
CA GLU A 169 25.91 11.40 8.61
C GLU A 169 24.51 11.04 9.10
N SER A 170 24.41 10.29 10.19
CA SER A 170 23.14 9.96 10.82
C SER A 170 22.73 11.01 11.85
N THR A 171 21.44 11.32 11.89
CA THR A 171 20.87 12.23 12.89
C THR A 171 20.49 11.46 14.14
N PHE A 172 20.86 11.97 15.32
CA PHE A 172 20.43 11.43 16.60
C PHE A 172 19.45 12.37 17.29
N ARG A 173 18.35 11.81 17.81
CA ARG A 173 17.37 12.53 18.62
C ARG A 173 17.24 11.87 19.99
N PRO A 174 17.00 12.64 21.06
CA PRO A 174 16.66 12.07 22.36
C PRO A 174 15.40 11.20 22.25
N HIS A 175 15.39 10.11 23.01
CA HIS A 175 14.23 9.23 23.11
C HIS A 175 12.94 10.01 23.44
N ALA A 176 11.86 9.62 22.80
CA ALA A 176 10.51 10.13 23.02
C ALA A 176 9.55 8.99 23.38
N ASN A 177 8.39 9.35 23.93
CA ASN A 177 7.31 8.39 24.14
C ASN A 177 6.37 8.41 22.93
N TYR A 178 6.31 7.31 22.20
CA TYR A 178 5.30 7.10 21.17
C TYR A 178 4.11 6.35 21.78
N THR A 179 2.97 7.01 21.93
CA THR A 179 1.73 6.39 22.43
C THR A 179 0.75 6.20 21.27
N PRO A 180 0.56 4.97 20.74
CA PRO A 180 -0.31 4.73 19.59
C PRO A 180 -1.79 4.85 19.97
N MET A 181 -2.60 5.26 19.00
CA MET A 181 -4.06 5.29 19.09
C MET A 181 -4.63 4.58 17.87
N LEU A 182 -5.01 3.31 18.02
CA LEU A 182 -5.44 2.50 16.88
C LEU A 182 -6.74 3.02 16.28
N ILE A 183 -6.70 3.31 14.97
CA ILE A 183 -7.88 3.67 14.18
C ILE A 183 -8.37 2.41 13.47
N SER A 184 -9.45 1.81 13.98
CA SER A 184 -10.02 0.56 13.44
C SER A 184 -10.66 0.72 12.06
N ASP A 185 -11.09 1.93 11.70
CA ASP A 185 -11.95 2.17 10.54
C ASP A 185 -11.21 2.07 9.20
N ILE A 186 -9.87 2.06 9.25
CA ILE A 186 -8.99 1.95 8.08
C ILE A 186 -8.35 0.57 7.93
N ILE A 187 -8.71 -0.40 8.80
CA ILE A 187 -8.20 -1.77 8.77
C ILE A 187 -9.33 -2.72 8.38
N GLY A 188 -9.22 -3.37 7.21
CA GLY A 188 -10.07 -4.52 6.91
C GLY A 188 -9.57 -5.76 7.63
N SER A 189 -10.26 -6.13 8.71
CA SER A 189 -10.00 -7.42 9.36
C SER A 189 -10.35 -8.59 8.44
N TYR A 190 -9.71 -9.74 8.65
CA TYR A 190 -10.03 -10.98 7.95
C TYR A 190 -11.54 -11.28 8.02
N ASP A 191 -12.14 -11.18 9.21
CA ASP A 191 -13.58 -11.41 9.40
C ASP A 191 -14.44 -10.41 8.62
N TYR A 192 -14.02 -9.15 8.51
CA TYR A 192 -14.71 -8.14 7.71
C TYR A 192 -14.67 -8.49 6.22
N VAL A 193 -13.51 -8.88 5.70
CA VAL A 193 -13.37 -9.32 4.30
C VAL A 193 -14.21 -10.57 4.05
N MET A 194 -14.13 -11.56 4.93
CA MET A 194 -14.88 -12.81 4.83
C MET A 194 -16.40 -12.64 5.02
N SER A 195 -16.84 -11.53 5.61
CA SER A 195 -18.27 -11.22 5.74
C SER A 195 -18.97 -10.90 4.41
N GLY A 196 -18.21 -10.73 3.31
CA GLY A 196 -18.73 -10.37 1.98
C GLY A 196 -19.15 -8.90 1.85
N LYS A 197 -18.88 -8.07 2.88
CA LYS A 197 -19.17 -6.63 2.87
C LYS A 197 -18.07 -5.79 2.24
N ALA A 198 -16.86 -6.34 2.07
CA ALA A 198 -15.74 -5.66 1.45
C ALA A 198 -15.80 -5.79 -0.08
N THR A 199 -15.47 -4.71 -0.79
CA THR A 199 -15.13 -4.76 -2.22
C THR A 199 -13.62 -4.89 -2.33
N ILE A 200 -13.12 -5.91 -3.04
CA ILE A 200 -11.70 -6.13 -3.24
C ILE A 200 -11.31 -5.52 -4.59
N ALA A 201 -10.41 -4.54 -4.59
CA ALA A 201 -9.81 -3.98 -5.79
C ALA A 201 -8.43 -4.61 -6.01
N PRO A 202 -8.27 -5.54 -6.97
CA PRO A 202 -6.98 -6.16 -7.25
C PRO A 202 -6.03 -5.19 -7.95
N ASP A 203 -4.75 -5.20 -7.55
CA ASP A 203 -3.68 -4.30 -8.02
C ASP A 203 -2.87 -4.87 -9.22
N HIS A 204 -3.32 -5.98 -9.82
CA HIS A 204 -2.55 -6.66 -10.89
C HIS A 204 -3.23 -6.55 -12.26
N THR A 205 -2.41 -6.34 -13.28
CA THR A 205 -2.79 -6.41 -14.70
C THR A 205 -3.27 -7.82 -15.09
N PRO A 206 -4.13 -7.97 -16.13
CA PRO A 206 -4.94 -9.19 -16.33
C PRO A 206 -4.19 -10.47 -16.73
N SER A 207 -2.88 -10.41 -16.97
CA SER A 207 -2.13 -11.47 -17.65
C SER A 207 -1.79 -12.71 -16.81
N SER A 208 -2.15 -12.74 -15.52
CA SER A 208 -1.86 -13.89 -14.64
C SER A 208 -3.07 -14.38 -13.84
N MET A 209 -4.28 -14.27 -14.40
CA MET A 209 -5.49 -14.82 -13.79
C MET A 209 -5.55 -16.36 -13.97
N GLN A 210 -4.69 -17.10 -13.26
CA GLN A 210 -5.02 -18.44 -12.80
C GLN A 210 -5.47 -18.31 -11.34
N VAL A 211 -6.76 -18.54 -11.10
CA VAL A 211 -7.32 -18.60 -9.75
C VAL A 211 -6.73 -19.81 -9.04
N LEU A 212 -5.64 -19.61 -8.31
CA LEU A 212 -5.08 -20.54 -7.35
C LEU A 212 -5.37 -20.00 -5.95
N TYR A 213 -6.39 -20.56 -5.30
CA TYR A 213 -6.54 -20.48 -3.84
C TYR A 213 -5.65 -21.54 -3.17
N PRO A 214 -5.16 -21.34 -1.93
CA PRO A 214 -4.88 -20.09 -1.23
C PRO A 214 -3.37 -19.83 -1.23
N VAL A 215 -2.93 -18.65 -1.68
CA VAL A 215 -1.53 -18.24 -1.49
C VAL A 215 -1.43 -17.62 -0.09
N PRO A 216 -0.57 -18.13 0.83
CA PRO A 216 -0.52 -17.65 2.23
C PRO A 216 0.09 -16.25 2.42
N SER A 217 0.53 -15.58 1.35
CA SER A 217 1.26 -14.33 1.43
C SER A 217 0.60 -13.26 0.57
N ILE A 218 -0.55 -12.77 1.03
CA ILE A 218 -1.07 -11.50 0.55
C ILE A 218 -0.58 -10.48 1.58
N TYR A 219 0.42 -9.67 1.19
CA TYR A 219 0.74 -8.40 1.84
C TYR A 219 -0.55 -7.76 2.32
N PRO A 220 -0.66 -7.24 3.55
CA PRO A 220 -1.90 -6.66 4.01
C PRO A 220 -2.27 -5.50 3.08
N MET A 221 -3.15 -5.79 2.10
CA MET A 221 -3.93 -4.80 1.42
C MET A 221 -4.64 -4.07 2.54
N ILE A 222 -4.23 -2.83 2.76
CA ILE A 222 -4.92 -1.93 3.66
C ILE A 222 -6.27 -1.67 3.00
N VAL A 223 -7.26 -2.48 3.39
CA VAL A 223 -8.64 -2.32 2.95
C VAL A 223 -9.15 -1.04 3.59
N CYS A 224 -9.04 0.07 2.85
CA CYS A 224 -9.77 1.29 3.16
C CYS A 224 -11.28 0.98 3.10
N SER A 225 -11.97 1.18 4.23
CA SER A 225 -13.42 1.06 4.28
C SER A 225 -14.09 2.37 3.85
N LYS A 226 -15.17 2.23 3.07
CA LYS A 226 -16.18 3.24 2.68
C LYS A 226 -15.71 4.51 1.98
N ILE A 227 -15.78 4.50 0.63
CA ILE A 227 -16.37 5.65 -0.06
C ILE A 227 -17.88 5.53 0.11
N ALA A 228 -18.47 6.55 0.72
CA ALA A 228 -19.86 6.59 1.16
C ALA A 228 -20.85 6.91 0.04
N GLN A 229 -22.08 6.41 0.27
CA GLN A 229 -23.39 6.63 -0.37
C GLN A 229 -23.70 5.86 -1.65
#